data_AF-A0A920VLQ4-F1
#
_entry.id   AF-A0A920VLQ4-F1
#
_cell.length_a   1.000
_cell.length_b   1.000
_cell.length_c   1.000
_cell.angle_alpha   90.00
_cell.angle_beta   90.00
_cell.angle_gamma   90.00
#
_symmetry.space_group_name_H-M   'P 1'
#
loop_
_entity.id
_entity.type
_entity.pdbx_description
1 polymer ?
#
loop_
_entity_poly.entity_id
_entity_poly.type
_entity_poly.pdbx_seq_one_letter_code
_entity_poly.pdbx_strand_id
1 'polypeptide(L)'
;MPPKCLLVNPVSLRYAVNYRAYALFQSHIPTAYLFVPVEGPVVIYGAIDVAPLTDESRPARPLSYFDGADELENNAKLLGRDITTYLREIGTDNRRVAIEYVNPSITQALESAGLEVIDGVAVSEQARVIKSEDEINCIRWAIAVAEHGIAMLKTALRPGVTEVQLWGLLNYANLANNGDWHDGRMLASGPASTPGCRRLHRGGSNRETWSAWTPT
;
A
#
# COMPACT_ATOMS: atom_id res chain seq x y z
N MET A 1 -4.11 -13.07 24.46
CA MET A 1 -3.43 -11.75 24.42
C MET A 1 -3.44 -11.22 22.99
N PRO A 2 -3.67 -9.91 22.79
CA PRO A 2 -3.56 -9.30 21.47
C PRO A 2 -2.13 -9.49 20.91
N PRO A 3 -1.99 -9.77 19.61
CA PRO A 3 -0.69 -9.96 18.99
C PRO A 3 0.00 -8.61 18.72
N LYS A 4 1.33 -8.62 18.75
CA LYS A 4 2.17 -7.50 18.33
C LYS A 4 2.36 -7.58 16.82
N CYS A 5 2.39 -6.46 16.12
CA CYS A 5 2.38 -6.46 14.65
C CYS A 5 3.68 -5.94 14.05
N LEU A 6 4.24 -6.67 13.09
CA LEU A 6 5.23 -6.19 12.14
C LEU A 6 4.50 -5.82 10.84
N LEU A 7 4.38 -4.53 10.56
CA LEU A 7 3.71 -4.01 9.37
C LEU A 7 4.76 -3.67 8.31
N VAL A 8 4.50 -4.08 7.07
CA VAL A 8 5.38 -3.80 5.92
C VAL A 8 4.60 -3.21 4.74
N ASN A 9 3.28 -3.41 4.70
CA ASN A 9 2.43 -2.87 3.64
C ASN A 9 2.40 -1.33 3.73
N PRO A 10 2.65 -0.59 2.64
CA PRO A 10 2.62 0.88 2.66
C PRO A 10 1.29 1.45 3.17
N VAL A 11 0.16 0.79 2.90
CA VAL A 11 -1.17 1.20 3.41
C VAL A 11 -1.23 1.06 4.94
N SER A 12 -0.64 -0.01 5.48
CA SER A 12 -0.57 -0.24 6.92
C SER A 12 0.39 0.71 7.61
N LEU A 13 1.55 1.01 6.99
CA LEU A 13 2.48 2.04 7.48
C LEU A 13 1.84 3.43 7.49
N ARG A 14 1.09 3.75 6.43
CA ARG A 14 0.31 4.99 6.35
C ARG A 14 -0.74 5.06 7.45
N TYR A 15 -1.46 3.97 7.68
CA TYR A 15 -2.51 3.92 8.69
C TYR A 15 -1.96 4.06 10.12
N ALA A 16 -0.94 3.27 10.45
CA ALA A 16 -0.42 3.21 11.81
C ALA A 16 0.38 4.46 12.18
N VAL A 17 1.21 4.98 11.27
CA VAL A 17 2.16 6.06 11.61
C VAL A 17 2.24 7.19 10.61
N ASN A 18 1.24 7.31 9.72
CA ASN A 18 1.15 8.40 8.75
C ASN A 18 2.33 8.44 7.76
N TYR A 19 3.09 7.35 7.59
CA TYR A 19 4.25 7.25 6.70
C TYR A 19 3.84 7.11 5.22
N ARG A 20 4.41 7.91 4.32
CA ARG A 20 4.02 7.98 2.89
C ARG A 20 5.16 7.72 1.89
N ALA A 21 6.39 7.54 2.34
CA ALA A 21 7.53 7.56 1.44
C ALA A 21 7.45 6.40 0.44
N TYR A 22 7.51 6.74 -0.86
CA TYR A 22 7.61 5.79 -1.97
C TYR A 22 6.64 4.60 -1.88
N ALA A 23 5.37 4.83 -1.52
CA ALA A 23 4.39 3.78 -1.27
C ALA A 23 4.29 2.71 -2.39
N LEU A 24 4.35 3.12 -3.66
CA LEU A 24 4.37 2.18 -4.78
C LEU A 24 5.61 1.29 -4.80
N PHE A 25 6.80 1.83 -4.50
CA PHE A 25 8.04 1.05 -4.40
C PHE A 25 7.97 0.09 -3.20
N GLN A 26 7.59 0.61 -2.04
CA GLN A 26 7.41 -0.16 -0.80
C GLN A 26 6.42 -1.34 -0.96
N SER A 27 5.42 -1.22 -1.83
CA SER A 27 4.41 -2.28 -2.06
C SER A 27 4.97 -3.61 -2.57
N HIS A 28 6.14 -3.59 -3.22
CA HIS A 28 6.77 -4.79 -3.79
C HIS A 28 8.26 -4.91 -3.44
N ILE A 29 8.85 -3.87 -2.87
CA ILE A 29 10.24 -3.84 -2.38
C ILE A 29 10.19 -3.23 -0.96
N PRO A 30 9.92 -4.05 0.07
CA PRO A 30 9.81 -3.53 1.43
C PRO A 30 11.19 -3.08 1.95
N THR A 31 11.34 -1.77 2.15
CA THR A 31 12.56 -1.14 2.68
C THR A 31 12.36 -0.56 4.08
N ALA A 32 11.12 -0.18 4.39
CA ALA A 32 10.71 0.20 5.74
C ALA A 32 9.76 -0.85 6.35
N TYR A 33 9.84 -1.02 7.66
CA TYR A 33 8.90 -1.85 8.42
C TYR A 33 8.67 -1.26 9.80
N LEU A 34 7.46 -1.49 10.34
CA LEU A 34 7.03 -0.90 11.59
C LEU A 34 6.73 -2.00 12.61
N PHE A 35 7.30 -1.88 13.80
CA PHE A 35 6.91 -2.70 14.93
C PHE A 35 5.91 -1.95 15.81
N VAL A 36 4.72 -2.53 15.97
CA VAL A 36 3.62 -2.01 16.80
C VAL A 36 3.40 -2.96 17.98
N PRO A 37 3.85 -2.61 19.20
CA PRO A 37 3.58 -3.41 20.38
C PRO A 37 2.15 -3.19 20.90
N VAL A 38 1.73 -4.02 21.86
CA VAL A 38 0.49 -3.76 22.63
C VAL A 38 0.72 -2.62 23.63
N GLU A 39 1.88 -2.64 24.28
CA GLU A 39 2.39 -1.62 25.20
C GLU A 39 3.87 -1.44 24.93
N GLY A 40 4.33 -0.18 24.89
CA GLY A 40 5.72 0.18 24.59
C GLY A 40 5.84 1.07 23.34
N PRO A 41 7.07 1.40 22.93
CA PRO A 41 7.33 2.35 21.85
C PRO A 41 7.00 1.75 20.48
N VAL A 42 6.30 2.50 19.64
CA VAL A 42 6.11 2.21 18.21
C VAL A 42 7.38 2.58 17.46
N VAL A 43 8.03 1.59 16.83
CA VAL A 43 9.36 1.77 16.23
C VAL A 43 9.31 1.48 14.74
N ILE A 44 9.71 2.47 13.94
CA ILE A 44 9.91 2.30 12.50
C ILE A 44 11.37 1.98 12.19
N TYR A 45 11.58 1.11 11.23
CA TYR A 45 12.89 0.75 10.73
C TYR A 45 13.00 1.17 9.28
N GLY A 46 14.10 1.82 8.89
CA GLY A 46 14.36 2.19 7.50
C GLY A 46 13.52 3.35 6.96
N ALA A 47 12.94 4.17 7.84
CA ALA A 47 12.19 5.35 7.44
C ALA A 47 13.11 6.36 6.72
N ILE A 48 12.86 6.58 5.43
CA ILE A 48 13.56 7.59 4.61
C ILE A 48 12.85 8.95 4.57
N ASP A 49 11.68 9.05 5.20
CA ASP A 49 10.90 10.29 5.34
C ASP A 49 10.26 10.31 6.74
N VAL A 50 9.61 11.42 7.08
CA VAL A 50 8.97 11.62 8.39
C VAL A 50 7.85 10.61 8.62
N ALA A 51 7.89 9.94 9.77
CA ALA A 51 6.83 9.10 10.31
C ALA A 51 6.36 9.72 11.64
N PRO A 52 5.42 10.68 11.63
CA PRO A 52 5.20 11.57 12.77
C PRO A 52 4.61 10.91 14.02
N LEU A 53 4.06 9.69 13.91
CA LEU A 53 3.46 8.96 15.03
C LEU A 53 4.34 7.80 15.52
N THR A 54 5.62 7.78 15.14
CA THR A 54 6.59 6.80 15.68
C THR A 54 7.30 7.39 16.88
N ASP A 55 7.52 6.58 17.91
CA ASP A 55 8.34 6.96 19.07
C ASP A 55 9.83 6.91 18.73
N GLU A 56 10.25 5.95 17.91
CA GLU A 56 11.65 5.76 17.51
C GLU A 56 11.80 5.40 16.03
N SER A 57 12.94 5.80 15.44
CA SER A 57 13.39 5.37 14.12
C SER A 57 14.73 4.66 14.21
N ARG A 58 14.83 3.47 13.62
CA ARG A 58 16.03 2.62 13.65
C ARG A 58 16.47 2.24 12.22
N PRO A 59 17.74 1.84 11.99
CA PRO A 59 18.16 1.32 10.70
C PRO A 59 17.46 0.00 10.35
N ALA A 60 17.00 -0.16 9.10
CA ALA A 60 16.39 -1.40 8.63
C ALA A 60 17.41 -2.46 8.21
N ARG A 61 16.96 -3.72 8.17
CA ARG A 61 17.65 -4.81 7.48
C ARG A 61 17.28 -4.81 5.98
N PRO A 62 18.19 -5.22 5.08
CA PRO A 62 17.89 -5.44 3.66
C PRO A 62 17.02 -6.70 3.47
N LEU A 63 15.70 -6.52 3.42
CA LEU A 63 14.73 -7.64 3.38
C LEU A 63 14.24 -7.99 1.97
N SER A 64 14.49 -7.11 1.00
CA SER A 64 14.16 -7.31 -0.41
C SER A 64 15.38 -7.83 -1.18
N TYR A 65 15.18 -8.55 -2.28
CA TYR A 65 16.32 -8.97 -3.13
C TYR A 65 17.06 -7.76 -3.71
N PHE A 66 16.36 -6.65 -3.92
CA PHE A 66 16.94 -5.40 -4.41
C PHE A 66 18.05 -4.87 -3.49
N ASP A 67 17.83 -4.90 -2.16
CA ASP A 67 18.81 -4.40 -1.18
C ASP A 67 19.72 -5.51 -0.62
N GLY A 68 19.17 -6.71 -0.45
CA GLY A 68 19.81 -7.81 0.25
C GLY A 68 20.52 -8.82 -0.64
N ALA A 69 20.21 -8.85 -1.95
CA ALA A 69 20.76 -9.82 -2.91
C ALA A 69 20.79 -11.26 -2.35
N ASP A 70 21.95 -11.91 -2.38
CA ASP A 70 22.13 -13.28 -1.89
C ASP A 70 22.13 -13.41 -0.35
N GLU A 71 22.16 -12.29 0.38
CA GLU A 71 22.21 -12.25 1.85
C GLU A 71 20.82 -12.26 2.51
N LEU A 72 19.74 -12.47 1.74
CA LEU A 72 18.36 -12.42 2.23
C LEU A 72 18.11 -13.31 3.46
N GLU A 73 18.66 -14.52 3.48
CA GLU A 73 18.51 -15.44 4.61
C GLU A 73 19.23 -14.93 5.86
N ASN A 74 20.45 -14.40 5.69
CA ASN A 74 21.22 -13.82 6.79
C ASN A 74 20.54 -12.56 7.35
N ASN A 75 20.01 -11.70 6.48
CA ASN A 75 19.25 -10.52 6.88
C ASN A 75 17.94 -10.87 7.60
N ALA A 76 17.25 -11.95 7.18
CA ALA A 76 16.08 -12.46 7.87
C ALA A 76 16.40 -12.97 9.28
N LYS A 77 17.52 -13.68 9.47
CA LYS A 77 18.01 -14.10 10.80
C LYS A 77 18.34 -12.90 11.69
N LEU A 78 18.96 -11.87 11.12
CA LEU A 78 19.22 -10.61 11.84
C LEU A 78 17.93 -9.90 12.24
N LEU A 79 16.90 -9.87 11.38
CA LEU A 79 15.58 -9.36 11.72
C LEU A 79 14.94 -10.14 12.88
N GLY A 80 15.02 -11.47 12.87
CA GLY A 80 14.55 -12.30 13.99
C GLY A 80 15.26 -11.97 15.30
N ARG A 81 16.56 -11.70 15.26
CA ARG A 81 17.32 -11.21 16.43
C ARG A 81 16.85 -9.81 16.86
N ASP A 82 16.61 -8.90 15.92
CA ASP A 82 16.17 -7.54 16.24
C ASP A 82 14.79 -7.57 16.91
N ILE A 83 13.85 -8.39 16.41
CA ILE A 83 12.51 -8.55 17.02
C ILE A 83 12.62 -9.20 18.39
N THR A 84 13.36 -10.29 18.54
CA THR A 84 13.51 -10.94 19.85
C THR A 84 14.19 -10.05 20.89
N THR A 85 15.11 -9.19 20.46
CA THR A 85 15.74 -8.16 21.30
C THR A 85 14.73 -7.10 21.70
N TYR A 86 13.99 -6.54 20.74
CA TYR A 86 12.93 -5.57 21.00
C TYR A 86 11.89 -6.11 22.00
N LEU A 87 11.45 -7.37 21.84
CA LEU A 87 10.53 -8.00 22.79
C LEU A 87 11.10 -8.03 24.22
N ARG A 88 12.40 -8.28 24.38
CA ARG A 88 13.06 -8.21 25.69
C ARG A 88 13.12 -6.78 26.22
N GLU A 89 13.38 -5.79 25.36
CA GLU A 89 13.41 -4.36 25.72
C GLU A 89 12.09 -3.90 26.33
N ILE A 90 10.96 -4.32 25.74
CA ILE A 90 9.62 -4.01 26.26
C ILE A 90 9.14 -4.95 27.38
N GLY A 91 10.02 -5.85 27.86
CA GLY A 91 9.74 -6.70 29.03
C GLY A 91 8.68 -7.79 28.81
N THR A 92 8.40 -8.19 27.57
CA THR A 92 7.37 -9.19 27.27
C THR A 92 7.95 -10.58 27.06
N ASP A 93 7.29 -11.60 27.60
CA ASP A 93 7.57 -13.02 27.34
C ASP A 93 6.75 -13.58 26.17
N ASN A 94 5.66 -12.90 25.78
CA ASN A 94 4.78 -13.30 24.70
C ASN A 94 5.52 -13.22 23.34
N ARG A 95 5.74 -14.41 22.76
CA ARG A 95 6.45 -14.66 21.49
C ARG A 95 5.55 -14.64 20.25
N ARG A 96 4.26 -14.30 20.40
CA ARG A 96 3.31 -14.22 19.29
C ARG A 96 3.50 -12.90 18.53
N VAL A 97 3.87 -12.99 17.27
CA VAL A 97 4.12 -11.85 16.38
C VAL A 97 3.29 -12.03 15.11
N ALA A 98 2.43 -11.05 14.84
CA ALA A 98 1.67 -10.98 13.61
C ALA A 98 2.49 -10.27 12.54
N ILE A 99 2.58 -10.84 11.35
CA ILE A 99 3.34 -10.25 10.24
C ILE A 99 2.47 -10.19 8.98
N GLU A 100 2.61 -9.13 8.19
CA GLU A 100 1.96 -9.05 6.88
C GLU A 100 2.71 -9.88 5.83
N TYR A 101 2.36 -9.73 4.55
CA TYR A 101 3.00 -10.47 3.47
C TYR A 101 4.50 -10.14 3.39
N VAL A 102 5.34 -11.16 3.64
CA VAL A 102 6.80 -11.09 3.60
C VAL A 102 7.39 -12.26 2.83
N ASN A 103 8.68 -12.19 2.52
CA ASN A 103 9.40 -13.29 1.90
C ASN A 103 9.43 -14.53 2.82
N PRO A 104 9.39 -15.76 2.27
CA PRO A 104 9.40 -16.98 3.08
C PRO A 104 10.57 -17.10 4.07
N SER A 105 11.75 -16.58 3.68
CA SER A 105 12.95 -16.57 4.53
C SER A 105 12.74 -15.80 5.84
N ILE A 106 11.90 -14.75 5.81
CA ILE A 106 11.57 -13.98 7.01
C ILE A 106 10.75 -14.84 7.96
N THR A 107 9.64 -15.41 7.50
CA THR A 107 8.79 -16.30 8.31
C THR A 107 9.61 -17.42 8.95
N GLN A 108 10.42 -18.13 8.16
CA GLN A 108 11.28 -19.21 8.64
C GLN A 108 12.29 -18.74 9.69
N ALA A 109 12.90 -17.56 9.50
CA ALA A 109 13.85 -17.01 10.46
C ALA A 109 13.19 -16.61 11.77
N LEU A 110 11.96 -16.06 11.73
CA LEU A 110 11.20 -15.70 12.93
C LEU A 110 10.80 -16.96 13.72
N GLU A 111 10.30 -17.99 13.04
CA GLU A 111 9.97 -19.27 13.67
C GLU A 111 11.21 -19.94 14.27
N SER A 112 12.35 -19.92 13.56
CA SER A 112 13.63 -20.44 14.05
C SER A 112 14.16 -19.66 15.25
N ALA A 113 13.78 -18.39 15.40
CA ALA A 113 14.08 -17.56 16.57
C ALA A 113 13.12 -17.83 17.76
N GLY A 114 12.20 -18.80 17.64
CA GLY A 114 11.25 -19.19 18.68
C GLY A 114 10.03 -18.26 18.77
N LEU A 115 9.69 -17.55 17.68
CA LEU A 115 8.47 -16.75 17.60
C LEU A 115 7.31 -17.59 17.04
N GLU A 116 6.11 -17.40 17.59
CA GLU A 116 4.88 -17.89 16.97
C GLU A 116 4.43 -16.83 15.96
N VAL A 117 4.62 -17.12 14.68
CA VAL A 117 4.23 -16.23 13.58
C VAL A 117 2.76 -16.44 13.24
N ILE A 118 1.99 -15.36 13.17
CA ILE A 118 0.58 -15.39 12.75
C ILE A 118 0.31 -14.36 11.65
N ASP A 119 -0.81 -14.51 10.95
CA ASP A 119 -1.21 -13.59 9.88
C ASP A 119 -1.59 -12.20 10.43
N GLY A 120 -0.78 -11.21 10.08
CA GLY A 120 -0.98 -9.80 10.46
C GLY A 120 -2.02 -9.07 9.61
N VAL A 121 -2.34 -9.57 8.42
CA VAL A 121 -3.34 -8.94 7.53
C VAL A 121 -4.71 -8.90 8.19
N ALA A 122 -5.13 -9.99 8.86
CA ALA A 122 -6.41 -10.01 9.56
C ALA A 122 -6.45 -8.96 10.69
N VAL A 123 -5.32 -8.75 11.38
CA VAL A 123 -5.22 -7.74 12.44
C VAL A 123 -5.28 -6.33 11.86
N SER A 124 -4.50 -6.05 10.82
CA SER A 124 -4.42 -4.71 10.22
C SER A 124 -5.71 -4.33 9.48
N GLU A 125 -6.38 -5.26 8.81
CA GLU A 125 -7.69 -5.04 8.20
C GLU A 125 -8.76 -4.74 9.24
N GLN A 126 -8.87 -5.56 10.31
CA GLN A 126 -9.86 -5.32 11.35
C GLN A 126 -9.68 -3.97 12.05
N ALA A 127 -8.43 -3.57 12.28
CA ALA A 127 -8.12 -2.26 12.84
C ALA A 127 -8.63 -1.11 11.95
N ARG A 128 -8.70 -1.29 10.63
CA ARG A 128 -9.14 -0.27 9.67
C ARG A 128 -10.65 -0.25 9.42
N VAL A 129 -11.43 -1.18 9.96
CA VAL A 129 -12.87 -1.29 9.63
C VAL A 129 -13.66 -0.08 10.14
N ILE A 130 -13.42 0.34 11.38
CA ILE A 130 -14.16 1.42 12.02
C ILE A 130 -13.42 2.74 11.79
N LYS A 131 -14.13 3.73 11.25
CA LYS A 131 -13.57 5.05 10.91
C LYS A 131 -13.88 6.08 11.97
N SER A 132 -12.87 6.84 12.34
CA SER A 132 -13.02 8.08 13.11
C SER A 132 -13.72 9.17 12.28
N GLU A 133 -14.19 10.21 12.95
CA GLU A 133 -14.81 11.36 12.27
C GLU A 133 -13.83 12.06 11.32
N ASP A 134 -12.56 12.19 11.72
CA ASP A 134 -11.51 12.79 10.89
C ASP A 134 -11.21 11.94 9.65
N GLU A 135 -11.15 10.61 9.78
CA GLU A 135 -11.03 9.71 8.63
C GLU A 135 -12.22 9.83 7.68
N ILE A 136 -13.45 9.94 8.20
CA ILE A 136 -14.65 10.13 7.38
C ILE A 136 -14.56 11.46 6.62
N ASN A 137 -14.09 12.53 7.26
CA ASN A 137 -13.88 13.81 6.60
C ASN A 137 -12.81 13.74 5.50
N CYS A 138 -11.72 13.00 5.73
CA CYS A 138 -10.71 12.73 4.69
C CYS A 138 -11.31 11.95 3.51
N ILE A 139 -12.17 10.95 3.77
CA ILE A 139 -12.86 10.18 2.73
C ILE A 139 -13.78 11.09 1.91
N ARG A 140 -14.57 11.96 2.56
CA ARG A 140 -15.42 12.94 1.85
C ARG A 140 -14.60 13.86 0.94
N TRP A 141 -13.44 14.32 1.42
CA TRP A 141 -12.52 15.11 0.60
C TRP A 141 -12.01 14.33 -0.61
N ALA A 142 -11.55 13.09 -0.40
CA ALA A 142 -11.08 12.24 -1.50
C ALA A 142 -12.18 11.98 -2.55
N ILE A 143 -13.43 11.80 -2.11
CA ILE A 143 -14.60 11.68 -3.01
C ILE A 143 -14.79 12.96 -3.83
N ALA A 144 -14.77 14.13 -3.20
CA ALA A 144 -14.92 15.40 -3.90
C ALA A 144 -13.82 15.62 -4.97
N VAL A 145 -12.57 15.21 -4.68
CA VAL A 145 -11.47 15.23 -5.65
C VAL A 145 -11.73 14.27 -6.81
N ALA A 146 -12.22 13.05 -6.54
CA ALA A 146 -12.56 12.09 -7.58
C ALA A 146 -13.70 12.60 -8.48
N GLU A 147 -14.74 13.19 -7.90
CA GLU A 147 -15.85 13.81 -8.63
C GLU A 147 -15.38 14.98 -9.50
N HIS A 148 -14.45 15.80 -8.98
CA HIS A 148 -13.82 16.86 -9.76
C HIS A 148 -13.08 16.30 -10.98
N GLY A 149 -12.29 15.24 -10.80
CA GLY A 149 -11.64 14.55 -11.91
C GLY A 149 -12.64 14.02 -12.94
N ILE A 150 -13.73 13.39 -12.50
CA ILE A 150 -14.79 12.89 -13.38
C ILE A 150 -15.46 14.03 -14.16
N ALA A 151 -15.68 15.20 -13.54
CA ALA A 151 -16.23 16.37 -14.22
C ALA A 151 -15.30 16.89 -15.33
N MET A 152 -13.98 16.88 -15.09
CA MET A 152 -12.98 17.20 -16.12
C MET A 152 -13.05 16.24 -17.30
N LEU A 153 -13.20 14.93 -17.03
CA LEU A 153 -13.34 13.91 -18.07
C LEU A 153 -14.58 14.15 -18.93
N LYS A 154 -15.73 14.40 -18.29
CA LYS A 154 -17.00 14.70 -18.99
C LYS A 154 -16.87 15.91 -19.91
N THR A 155 -16.17 16.95 -19.47
CA THR A 155 -15.93 18.16 -20.27
C THR A 155 -14.99 17.90 -21.45
N ALA A 156 -13.96 17.08 -21.25
CA ALA A 156 -12.98 16.76 -22.28
C ALA A 156 -13.49 15.75 -23.32
N LEU A 157 -14.53 14.99 -23.00
CA LEU A 157 -15.06 13.91 -23.82
C LEU A 157 -15.59 14.42 -25.16
N ARG A 158 -14.96 14.00 -26.25
CA ARG A 158 -15.36 14.29 -27.63
C ARG A 158 -14.78 13.24 -28.58
N PRO A 159 -15.32 13.10 -29.80
CA PRO A 159 -14.74 12.23 -30.82
C PRO A 159 -13.24 12.51 -31.03
N GLY A 160 -12.44 11.45 -31.13
CA GLY A 160 -10.99 11.54 -31.33
C GLY A 160 -10.16 11.62 -30.04
N VAL A 161 -10.77 11.77 -28.85
CA VAL A 161 -10.03 11.65 -27.58
C VAL A 161 -9.84 10.19 -27.22
N THR A 162 -8.63 9.85 -26.78
CA THR A 162 -8.27 8.49 -26.34
C THR A 162 -8.55 8.27 -24.85
N GLU A 163 -8.76 7.01 -24.48
CA GLU A 163 -8.88 6.60 -23.06
C GLU A 163 -7.65 7.00 -22.23
N VAL A 164 -6.45 6.97 -22.81
CA VAL A 164 -5.21 7.39 -22.10
C VAL A 164 -5.26 8.87 -21.76
N GLN A 165 -5.71 9.72 -22.69
CA GLN A 165 -5.81 11.17 -22.45
C GLN A 165 -6.83 11.49 -21.36
N LEU A 166 -7.97 10.80 -21.37
CA LEU A 166 -8.96 10.93 -20.29
C LEU A 166 -8.42 10.40 -18.96
N TRP A 167 -7.73 9.25 -18.95
CA TRP A 167 -7.08 8.73 -17.74
C TRP A 167 -6.02 9.70 -17.19
N GLY A 168 -5.31 10.40 -18.06
CA GLY A 168 -4.35 11.45 -17.68
C GLY A 168 -5.01 12.57 -16.87
N LEU A 169 -6.24 12.97 -17.20
CA LEU A 169 -6.98 13.99 -16.45
C LEU A 169 -7.37 13.52 -15.04
N LEU A 170 -7.73 12.25 -14.84
CA LEU A 170 -7.97 11.69 -13.50
C LEU A 170 -6.69 11.71 -12.66
N ASN A 171 -5.56 11.32 -13.25
CA ASN A 171 -4.27 11.35 -12.56
C ASN A 171 -3.85 12.77 -12.20
N TYR A 172 -4.07 13.72 -13.12
CA TYR A 172 -3.83 15.13 -12.86
C TYR A 172 -4.68 15.64 -11.70
N ALA A 173 -5.99 15.42 -11.72
CA ALA A 173 -6.89 15.86 -10.66
C ALA A 173 -6.50 15.27 -9.30
N ASN A 174 -6.14 13.97 -9.26
CA ASN A 174 -5.67 13.32 -8.04
C ASN A 174 -4.38 13.95 -7.49
N LEU A 175 -3.34 14.05 -8.33
CA LEU A 175 -2.03 14.56 -7.92
C LEU A 175 -2.08 16.05 -7.56
N ALA A 176 -2.83 16.87 -8.30
CA ALA A 176 -3.01 18.29 -8.01
C ALA A 176 -3.70 18.54 -6.67
N ASN A 177 -4.41 17.55 -6.13
CA ASN A 177 -5.06 17.59 -4.83
C ASN A 177 -4.36 16.69 -3.78
N ASN A 178 -3.05 16.44 -3.95
CA ASN A 178 -2.20 15.69 -3.00
C ASN A 178 -2.60 14.22 -2.80
N GLY A 179 -3.32 13.63 -3.75
CA GLY A 179 -3.57 12.20 -3.81
C GLY A 179 -2.34 11.42 -4.26
N ASP A 180 -2.29 10.13 -3.96
CA ASP A 180 -1.12 9.29 -4.19
C ASP A 180 -1.14 8.58 -5.56
N TRP A 181 -1.76 7.40 -5.65
CA TRP A 181 -1.80 6.58 -6.86
C TRP A 181 -3.21 6.02 -7.14
N HIS A 182 -3.37 5.43 -8.32
CA HIS A 182 -4.54 4.63 -8.69
C HIS A 182 -4.12 3.15 -8.78
N ASP A 183 -4.85 2.24 -8.12
CA ASP A 183 -4.51 0.81 -8.12
C ASP A 183 -4.69 0.14 -9.50
N GLY A 184 -5.59 0.70 -10.31
CA GLY A 184 -5.94 0.11 -11.59
C GLY A 184 -6.31 1.17 -12.61
N ARG A 185 -6.14 0.80 -13.88
CA ARG A 185 -6.55 1.61 -15.02
C ARG A 185 -7.87 1.09 -15.56
N MET A 186 -8.96 1.38 -14.86
CA MET A 186 -10.32 0.93 -15.18
C MET A 186 -11.10 2.00 -15.95
N LEU A 187 -10.66 2.33 -17.16
CA LEU A 187 -11.35 3.24 -18.07
C LEU A 187 -11.31 2.63 -19.47
N ALA A 188 -12.48 2.33 -20.03
CA ALA A 188 -12.63 1.68 -21.33
C ALA A 188 -13.80 2.27 -22.13
N SER A 189 -13.75 2.09 -23.45
CA SER A 189 -14.73 2.55 -24.43
C SER A 189 -15.08 1.42 -25.42
N GLY A 190 -16.30 1.47 -25.96
CA GLY A 190 -16.75 0.51 -26.99
C GLY A 190 -16.64 -0.96 -26.56
N PRO A 191 -16.21 -1.88 -27.45
CA PRO A 191 -16.10 -3.32 -27.17
C PRO A 191 -15.14 -3.68 -26.02
N ALA A 192 -14.22 -2.79 -25.64
CA ALA A 192 -13.31 -3.03 -24.52
C ALA A 192 -14.01 -2.94 -23.15
N SER A 193 -15.21 -2.32 -23.08
CA SER A 193 -16.01 -2.23 -21.86
C SER A 193 -16.53 -3.60 -21.36
N THR A 194 -16.66 -4.59 -22.25
CA THR A 194 -17.33 -5.87 -21.94
C THR A 194 -16.50 -7.07 -22.41
N PRO A 195 -16.33 -8.15 -21.60
CA PRO A 195 -16.74 -8.28 -20.22
C PRO A 195 -15.67 -7.66 -19.30
N GLY A 196 -16.07 -6.67 -18.48
CA GLY A 196 -15.26 -6.19 -17.36
C GLY A 196 -14.04 -5.34 -17.71
N CYS A 197 -14.19 -4.30 -18.54
CA CYS A 197 -13.16 -3.26 -18.74
C CYS A 197 -11.77 -3.85 -19.08
N ARG A 198 -11.66 -4.46 -20.26
CA ARG A 198 -10.42 -5.14 -20.70
C ARG A 198 -9.27 -4.14 -20.86
N ARG A 199 -8.13 -4.46 -20.26
CA ARG A 199 -6.87 -3.71 -20.42
C ARG A 199 -6.49 -3.69 -21.92
N LEU A 200 -6.23 -2.50 -22.45
CA LEU A 200 -5.89 -2.25 -23.87
C LEU A 200 -4.96 -3.30 -24.48
N HIS A 201 -5.40 -3.92 -25.59
CA HIS A 201 -4.48 -4.44 -26.59
C HIS A 201 -3.72 -3.27 -27.22
N ARG A 202 -2.38 -3.32 -27.19
CA ARG A 202 -1.52 -2.42 -27.97
C ARG A 202 -1.74 -2.68 -29.46
N GLY A 203 -1.93 -1.60 -30.22
CA GLY A 203 -1.63 -1.57 -31.65
C GLY A 203 -2.63 -2.30 -32.55
N GLY A 204 -3.70 -1.60 -32.90
CA GLY A 204 -4.52 -1.94 -34.05
C GLY A 204 -5.15 -0.65 -34.57
N SER A 205 -4.71 -0.19 -35.74
CA SER A 205 -5.38 0.88 -36.45
C SER A 205 -6.83 0.47 -36.71
N ASN A 206 -7.80 1.06 -36.02
CA ASN A 206 -9.14 1.15 -36.58
C ASN A 206 -9.72 2.52 -36.23
N ARG A 207 -9.74 3.37 -37.26
CA ARG A 207 -10.68 4.46 -37.38
C ARG A 207 -12.07 3.83 -37.41
N GLU A 208 -12.71 3.66 -36.26
CA GLU A 208 -14.13 3.35 -36.23
C GLU A 208 -14.86 4.47 -35.51
N THR A 209 -15.69 5.10 -36.32
CA THR A 209 -16.50 6.28 -36.07
C THR A 209 -17.51 6.02 -34.97
N TRP A 210 -17.68 7.00 -34.10
CA TRP A 210 -18.79 7.09 -33.15
C TRP A 210 -20.11 7.19 -33.93
N SER A 211 -20.77 6.07 -34.18
CA SER A 211 -22.13 6.04 -34.73
C SER A 211 -22.94 4.93 -34.06
N ALA A 212 -23.51 5.22 -32.90
CA ALA A 212 -24.74 4.59 -32.39
C ALA A 212 -25.11 5.18 -31.03
N TRP A 213 -25.62 6.41 -31.02
CA TRP A 213 -26.56 6.90 -29.99
C TRP A 213 -27.49 7.90 -30.67
N THR A 214 -28.48 7.38 -31.40
CA THR A 214 -29.71 8.12 -31.71
C THR A 214 -30.84 7.42 -30.94
N PRO A 215 -31.51 8.11 -30.01
CA PRO A 215 -32.66 7.55 -29.32
C PRO A 215 -33.85 7.50 -30.29
N THR A 216 -34.52 6.34 -30.35
CA THR A 216 -35.93 6.24 -30.82
C THR A 216 -36.86 6.69 -29.71
#